data_AF-A0A662E481-F1
#
_entry.id   AF-A0A662E481-F1
#
_cell.length_a   1.000
_cell.length_b   1.000
_cell.length_c   1.000
_cell.angle_alpha   90.00
_cell.angle_beta   90.00
_cell.angle_gamma   90.00
#
_symmetry.space_group_name_H-M   'P 1'
#
loop_
_entity.id
_entity.type
_entity.pdbx_description
1 polymer ?
#
loop_
_entity_poly.entity_id
_entity_poly.type
_entity_poly.pdbx_seq_one_letter_code
_entity_poly.pdbx_strand_id
1 'polypeptide(L)'
;MLDKAIDLLVGAITLQEIGNDHAALLLAIHSGINSADAISEFHGDPFSGEHRMAPEHLRRLDPARLSDAARWLRQLIDMKATVAYRQKRYTAHNTADAIVNADRLMRIAHNHIESSIDIDVRLRS
;
A
#
# COMPACT_ATOMS: atom_id res chain seq x y z
N MET A 1 -11.59 -0.64 0.59
CA MET A 1 -10.25 -1.14 0.99
C MET A 1 -9.41 -0.17 1.83
N LEU A 2 -9.63 1.15 1.77
CA LEU A 2 -8.80 2.14 2.46
C LEU A 2 -8.78 2.01 3.99
N ASP A 3 -9.94 1.85 4.65
CA ASP A 3 -10.01 1.69 6.12
C ASP A 3 -9.15 0.53 6.61
N LYS A 4 -9.17 -0.59 5.86
CA LYS A 4 -8.35 -1.75 6.19
C LYS A 4 -6.86 -1.45 6.07
N ALA A 5 -6.45 -0.67 5.07
CA ALA A 5 -5.06 -0.26 4.91
C ALA A 5 -4.59 0.61 6.09
N ILE A 6 -5.46 1.48 6.63
CA ILE A 6 -5.20 2.31 7.80
C ILE A 6 -4.99 1.45 9.04
N ASP A 7 -5.93 0.54 9.34
CA ASP A 7 -5.83 -0.37 10.49
C ASP A 7 -4.53 -1.18 10.47
N LEU A 8 -4.16 -1.69 9.29
CA LEU A 8 -2.94 -2.46 9.10
C LEU A 8 -1.68 -1.60 9.31
N LEU A 9 -1.69 -0.34 8.85
CA LEU A 9 -0.56 0.57 9.05
C LEU A 9 -0.38 0.91 10.54
N VAL A 10 -1.48 1.23 11.23
CA VAL A 10 -1.47 1.49 12.68
C VAL A 10 -0.91 0.27 13.42
N GLY A 11 -1.41 -0.93 13.10
CA GLY A 11 -0.89 -2.17 13.68
C GLY A 11 0.60 -2.39 13.38
N ALA A 12 1.06 -2.06 12.17
CA ALA A 12 2.48 -2.18 11.81
C ALA A 12 3.37 -1.30 12.68
N ILE A 13 2.97 -0.04 12.88
CA ILE A 13 3.69 0.94 13.72
C ILE A 13 3.73 0.45 15.17
N THR A 14 2.58 0.07 15.74
CA THR A 14 2.52 -0.44 17.12
C THR A 14 3.39 -1.68 17.33
N LEU A 15 3.42 -2.61 16.36
CA LEU A 15 4.26 -3.80 16.46
C LEU A 15 5.74 -3.49 16.35
N GLN A 16 6.12 -2.50 15.55
CA GLN A 16 7.51 -2.05 15.45
C GLN A 16 7.98 -1.43 16.77
N GLU A 17 7.15 -0.60 17.41
CA GLU A 17 7.47 0.06 18.68
C GLU A 17 7.77 -0.93 19.82
N ILE A 18 7.10 -2.10 19.81
CA ILE A 18 7.34 -3.18 20.79
C ILE A 18 8.41 -4.20 20.35
N GLY A 19 9.12 -3.94 19.23
CA GLY A 19 10.20 -4.78 18.73
C GLY A 19 9.75 -6.04 17.96
N ASN A 20 8.48 -6.15 17.57
CA ASN A 20 7.97 -7.25 16.76
C ASN A 20 8.08 -6.95 15.26
N ASP A 21 9.32 -6.84 14.78
CA ASP A 21 9.65 -6.41 13.41
C ASP A 21 9.04 -7.29 12.32
N HIS A 22 8.97 -8.60 12.53
CA HIS A 22 8.46 -9.51 11.52
C HIS A 22 6.96 -9.31 11.28
N ALA A 23 6.18 -9.23 12.36
CA ALA A 23 4.75 -9.00 12.25
C ALA A 23 4.46 -7.57 11.76
N ALA A 24 5.23 -6.58 12.23
CA ALA A 24 5.15 -5.21 11.72
C ALA A 24 5.38 -5.12 10.21
N LEU A 25 6.43 -5.79 9.70
CA LEU A 25 6.74 -5.85 8.27
C LEU A 25 5.58 -6.45 7.46
N LEU A 26 4.99 -7.55 7.93
CA LEU A 26 3.86 -8.19 7.25
C LEU A 26 2.65 -7.27 7.20
N LEU A 27 2.32 -6.59 8.29
CA LEU A 27 1.22 -5.62 8.32
C LEU A 27 1.47 -4.43 7.39
N ALA A 28 2.70 -3.89 7.35
CA ALA A 28 3.06 -2.81 6.44
C ALA A 28 2.90 -3.22 4.96
N ILE A 29 3.36 -4.42 4.59
CA ILE A 29 3.17 -4.97 3.25
C ILE A 29 1.67 -5.07 2.91
N HIS A 30 0.87 -5.62 3.81
CA HIS A 30 -0.58 -5.76 3.58
C HIS A 30 -1.28 -4.39 3.52
N SER A 31 -0.85 -3.41 4.31
CA SER A 31 -1.35 -2.04 4.22
C SER A 31 -1.09 -1.43 2.84
N GLY A 32 0.13 -1.58 2.31
CA GLY A 32 0.47 -1.10 0.96
C GLY A 32 -0.35 -1.78 -0.14
N ILE A 33 -0.59 -3.10 -0.04
CA ILE A 33 -1.45 -3.84 -0.99
C ILE A 33 -2.89 -3.32 -0.93
N ASN A 34 -3.48 -3.21 0.27
CA ASN A 34 -4.86 -2.71 0.41
C ASN A 34 -5.00 -1.25 -0.05
N SER A 35 -3.94 -0.43 0.08
CA SER A 35 -3.91 0.93 -0.46
C SER A 35 -3.97 0.93 -1.99
N ALA A 36 -3.22 0.04 -2.64
CA ALA A 36 -3.25 -0.11 -4.10
C ALA A 36 -4.59 -0.67 -4.61
N ASP A 37 -5.19 -1.60 -3.87
CA ASP A 37 -6.53 -2.12 -4.17
C ASP A 37 -7.58 -1.01 -4.07
N ALA A 38 -7.51 -0.16 -3.03
CA ALA A 38 -8.41 0.99 -2.88
C ALA A 38 -8.30 1.98 -4.05
N ILE A 39 -7.08 2.26 -4.53
CA ILE A 39 -6.88 3.09 -5.73
C ILE A 39 -7.50 2.39 -6.95
N SER A 40 -7.25 1.10 -7.14
CA SER A 40 -7.76 0.34 -8.28
C SER A 40 -9.30 0.28 -8.29
N GLU A 41 -9.93 0.09 -7.13
CA GLU A 41 -11.38 0.18 -6.94
C GLU A 41 -11.92 1.57 -7.28
N PHE A 42 -11.24 2.63 -6.84
CA PHE A 42 -11.63 4.01 -7.14
C PHE A 42 -11.61 4.30 -8.65
N HIS A 43 -10.63 3.76 -9.38
CA HIS A 43 -10.58 3.85 -10.84
C HIS A 43 -11.54 2.91 -11.58
N GLY A 44 -12.33 2.10 -10.86
CA GLY A 44 -13.29 1.15 -11.44
C GLY A 44 -12.65 -0.08 -12.10
N ASP A 45 -11.38 -0.37 -11.82
CA ASP A 45 -10.62 -1.48 -12.40
C ASP A 45 -9.88 -2.26 -11.30
N PRO A 46 -10.61 -3.01 -10.44
CA PRO A 46 -10.04 -3.74 -9.32
C PRO A 46 -9.09 -4.84 -9.81
N PHE A 47 -7.95 -4.98 -9.14
CA PHE A 47 -6.94 -5.97 -9.51
C PHE A 47 -7.20 -7.32 -8.85
N SER A 48 -7.30 -8.40 -9.63
CA SER A 48 -7.49 -9.77 -9.14
C SER A 48 -6.39 -10.75 -9.58
N GLY A 49 -5.30 -10.24 -10.14
CA GLY A 49 -4.20 -11.06 -10.67
C GLY A 49 -3.14 -11.42 -9.63
N GLU A 50 -2.02 -11.95 -10.11
CA GLU A 50 -0.87 -12.24 -9.26
C GLU A 50 -0.30 -10.95 -8.66
N HIS A 51 -0.03 -10.93 -7.33
CA HIS A 51 0.47 -9.73 -6.65
C HIS A 51 1.65 -9.06 -7.36
N ARG A 52 2.59 -9.82 -7.96
CA ARG A 52 3.75 -9.27 -8.70
C ARG A 52 3.38 -8.36 -9.88
N MET A 53 2.16 -8.48 -10.40
CA MET A 53 1.63 -7.67 -11.50
C MET A 53 0.89 -6.43 -11.01
N ALA A 54 0.51 -6.36 -9.72
CA ALA A 54 -0.22 -5.24 -9.14
C ALA A 54 0.49 -3.87 -9.30
N PRO A 55 1.84 -3.75 -9.19
CA PRO A 55 2.54 -2.50 -9.45
C PRO A 55 2.33 -1.98 -10.88
N GLU A 56 2.41 -2.87 -11.85
CA GLU A 56 2.25 -2.50 -13.25
C GLU A 56 0.79 -2.17 -13.57
N HIS A 57 -0.16 -2.89 -12.94
CA HIS A 57 -1.56 -2.54 -12.98
C HIS A 57 -1.80 -1.11 -12.48
N LEU A 58 -1.36 -0.82 -11.25
CA LEU A 58 -1.52 0.48 -10.61
C LEU A 58 -0.93 1.62 -11.45
N ARG A 59 0.26 1.40 -12.03
CA ARG A 59 0.92 2.38 -12.90
C ARG A 59 0.09 2.71 -14.15
N ARG A 60 -0.65 1.76 -14.71
CA ARG A 60 -1.42 1.95 -15.95
C ARG A 60 -2.72 2.74 -15.75
N LEU A 61 -3.27 2.76 -14.52
CA LEU A 61 -4.50 3.50 -14.21
C LEU A 61 -4.32 5.02 -14.36
N ASP A 62 -3.20 5.55 -13.86
CA ASP A 62 -2.78 6.94 -14.05
C ASP A 62 -1.24 7.03 -13.97
N PRO A 63 -0.53 6.89 -15.11
CA PRO A 63 0.93 6.87 -15.12
C PRO A 63 1.57 8.14 -14.54
N ALA A 64 0.92 9.29 -14.68
CA ALA A 64 1.46 10.57 -14.23
C ALA A 64 1.43 10.67 -12.69
N ARG A 65 0.39 10.14 -12.04
CA ARG A 65 0.20 10.25 -10.60
C ARG A 65 0.61 9.01 -9.81
N LEU A 66 0.59 7.82 -10.43
CA LEU A 66 0.74 6.54 -9.73
C LEU A 66 2.09 5.85 -9.98
N SER A 67 3.01 6.44 -10.74
CA SER A 67 4.33 5.84 -10.99
C SER A 67 5.12 5.60 -9.70
N ASP A 68 5.10 6.55 -8.76
CA ASP A 68 5.77 6.37 -7.46
C ASP A 68 5.05 5.36 -6.56
N ALA A 69 3.71 5.37 -6.55
CA ALA A 69 2.91 4.39 -5.82
C ALA A 69 3.21 2.97 -6.31
N ALA A 70 3.28 2.77 -7.63
CA ALA A 70 3.68 1.51 -8.25
C ALA A 70 5.09 1.08 -7.85
N ARG A 71 6.05 2.02 -7.80
CA ARG A 71 7.42 1.73 -7.37
C ARG A 71 7.48 1.28 -5.91
N TRP A 72 6.78 1.95 -4.99
CA TRP A 72 6.73 1.55 -3.58
C TRP A 72 6.02 0.21 -3.40
N LEU A 73 4.93 -0.02 -4.14
CA LEU A 73 4.19 -1.29 -4.10
C LEU A 73 5.07 -2.45 -4.55
N ARG A 74 5.87 -2.25 -5.61
CA ARG A 74 6.85 -3.25 -6.08
C ARG A 74 7.84 -3.63 -4.98
N GLN A 75 8.40 -2.64 -4.28
CA GLN A 75 9.33 -2.88 -3.17
C GLN A 75 8.68 -3.72 -2.05
N LEU A 76 7.43 -3.42 -1.68
CA LEU A 76 6.70 -4.18 -0.65
C LEU A 76 6.41 -5.63 -1.09
N ILE A 77 6.04 -5.84 -2.36
CA ILE A 77 5.76 -7.20 -2.88
C ILE A 77 7.05 -8.03 -2.96
N ASP A 78 8.16 -7.43 -3.37
CA ASP A 78 9.47 -8.10 -3.42
C ASP A 78 9.92 -8.52 -2.01
N MET A 79 9.65 -7.69 -1.00
CA MET A 79 9.85 -8.06 0.41
C MET A 79 8.96 -9.23 0.82
N LYS A 80 7.67 -9.22 0.47
CA LYS A 80 6.73 -10.32 0.76
C LYS A 80 7.21 -11.64 0.19
N ALA A 81 7.63 -11.66 -1.08
CA ALA A 81 8.13 -12.85 -1.73
C ALA A 81 9.39 -13.38 -1.03
N THR A 82 10.27 -12.49 -0.59
CA THR A 82 11.49 -12.87 0.13
C THR A 82 11.18 -13.44 1.52
N VAL A 83 10.22 -12.87 2.26
CA VAL A 83 9.75 -13.43 3.54
C VAL A 83 9.17 -14.82 3.34
N ALA A 84 8.23 -14.97 2.40
CA ALA A 84 7.48 -16.20 2.20
C ALA A 84 8.34 -17.36 1.66
N TYR A 85 9.23 -17.09 0.71
CA TYR A 85 9.96 -18.14 -0.01
C TYR A 85 11.39 -18.35 0.48
N ARG A 86 12.03 -17.36 1.11
CA ARG A 86 13.45 -17.46 1.50
C ARG A 86 13.67 -17.52 3.01
N GLN A 87 12.60 -17.48 3.81
CA GLN A 87 12.65 -17.45 5.29
C GLN A 87 13.65 -16.41 5.84
N LYS A 88 13.90 -15.34 5.08
CA LYS A 88 14.87 -14.32 5.47
C LYS A 88 14.29 -13.50 6.62
N ARG A 89 15.04 -13.40 7.71
CA ARG A 89 14.73 -12.43 8.77
C ARG A 89 15.14 -11.03 8.30
N TYR A 90 14.17 -10.14 8.24
CA TYR A 90 14.39 -8.73 7.97
C TYR A 90 14.79 -8.00 9.26
N THR A 91 15.57 -6.94 9.12
CA THR A 91 16.01 -6.12 10.26
C THR A 91 14.97 -5.04 10.56
N ALA A 92 15.05 -4.44 11.75
CA ALA A 92 14.25 -3.27 12.13
C ALA A 92 14.30 -2.15 11.07
N HIS A 93 15.44 -1.96 10.40
CA HIS A 93 15.60 -0.99 9.32
C HIS A 93 14.71 -1.32 8.12
N ASN A 94 14.67 -2.59 7.69
CA ASN A 94 13.79 -2.99 6.60
C ASN A 94 12.31 -2.86 6.95
N THR A 95 11.94 -3.11 8.20
CA THR A 95 10.58 -2.90 8.71
C THR A 95 10.21 -1.41 8.65
N ALA A 96 11.10 -0.52 9.07
CA ALA A 96 10.89 0.92 9.01
C ALA A 96 10.68 1.40 7.57
N ASP A 97 11.51 0.93 6.63
CA ASP A 97 11.36 1.27 5.21
C ASP A 97 10.02 0.80 4.63
N ALA A 98 9.57 -0.41 5.03
CA ALA A 98 8.28 -0.94 4.60
C ALA A 98 7.11 -0.10 5.12
N ILE A 99 7.16 0.33 6.39
CA ILE A 99 6.16 1.22 6.99
C ILE A 99 6.13 2.57 6.26
N VAL A 100 7.29 3.16 5.97
CA VAL A 100 7.38 4.43 5.21
C VAL A 100 6.77 4.29 3.82
N ASN A 101 7.06 3.20 3.11
CA ASN A 101 6.48 2.95 1.79
C ASN A 101 4.96 2.74 1.86
N ALA A 102 4.47 2.02 2.88
CA ALA A 102 3.05 1.79 3.10
C ALA A 102 2.31 3.10 3.44
N ASP A 103 2.87 3.94 4.33
CA ASP A 103 2.31 5.27 4.66
C ASP A 103 2.21 6.16 3.42
N ARG A 104 3.24 6.20 2.57
CA ARG A 104 3.23 6.99 1.33
C ARG A 104 2.15 6.50 0.35
N LEU A 105 2.00 5.19 0.18
CA LEU A 105 0.94 4.59 -0.62
C LEU A 105 -0.45 4.92 -0.08
N MET A 106 -0.64 4.80 1.23
CA MET A 106 -1.90 5.10 1.92
C MET A 106 -2.28 6.58 1.74
N ARG A 107 -1.33 7.51 1.87
CA ARG A 107 -1.58 8.94 1.60
C ARG A 107 -2.02 9.20 0.16
N ILE A 108 -1.41 8.53 -0.82
CA ILE A 108 -1.84 8.65 -2.22
C ILE A 108 -3.26 8.11 -2.41
N ALA A 109 -3.58 6.96 -1.81
CA ALA A 109 -4.91 6.37 -1.87
C ALA A 109 -5.96 7.29 -1.25
N HIS A 110 -5.68 7.83 -0.06
CA HIS A 110 -6.52 8.79 0.63
C HIS A 110 -6.78 10.04 -0.23
N ASN A 111 -5.71 10.64 -0.77
CA ASN A 111 -5.82 11.84 -1.60
C ASN A 111 -6.64 11.58 -2.88
N HIS A 112 -6.51 10.41 -3.53
CA HIS A 112 -7.31 10.07 -4.70
C HIS A 112 -8.79 10.00 -4.38
N ILE A 113 -9.12 9.36 -3.25
CA ILE A 113 -10.50 9.13 -2.84
C ILE A 113 -11.13 10.43 -2.33
N GLU A 114 -10.47 11.21 -1.46
CA GLU A 114 -11.03 12.45 -0.92
C GLU A 114 -11.15 13.57 -1.96
N SER A 115 -10.15 13.75 -2.84
CA SER A 115 -10.20 14.80 -3.86
C SER A 115 -11.37 14.62 -4.83
N SER A 116 -11.91 13.40 -4.94
CA SER A 116 -13.09 13.09 -5.76
C SER A 116 -14.41 13.48 -5.10
N ILE A 117 -14.49 13.34 -3.77
CA ILE A 117 -15.68 13.69 -2.98
C ILE A 117 -15.91 15.21 -3.06
N ASP A 118 -14.85 16.00 -2.97
CA ASP A 118 -14.93 17.47 -3.07
C ASP A 118 -15.38 17.95 -4.45
N ILE A 119 -15.03 17.22 -5.53
CA ILE A 119 -15.47 17.54 -6.89
C ILE A 119 -16.95 17.20 -7.07
N ASP A 120 -17.38 16.02 -6.63
CA ASP A 120 -18.77 15.58 -6.76
C ASP A 120 -19.75 16.44 -5.93
N VAL A 121 -19.33 16.91 -4.76
CA VAL A 121 -20.12 17.86 -3.95
C VAL A 121 -20.26 19.21 -4.65
N ARG A 122 -19.19 19.73 -5.27
CA ARG A 122 -19.21 20.99 -6.03
C ARG A 122 -20.04 20.92 -7.31
N LEU A 123 -20.14 19.77 -7.95
CA LEU A 123 -20.94 19.59 -9.18
C LEU A 123 -22.43 19.37 -8.89
N ARG A 124 -22.80 19.10 -7.63
CA ARG A 124 -24.18 18.85 -7.17
C ARG A 124 -24.77 20.00 -6.35
N SER A 125 -24.00 21.07 -6.11
CA SER A 125 -24.44 22.30 -5.43
C SER A 125 -24.64 23.44 -6.41
#